data_AF-A0A2E8J2M2-F1
#
_entry.id   AF-A0A2E8J2M2-F1
#
_cell.length_a   1.000
_cell.length_b   1.000
_cell.length_c   1.000
_cell.angle_alpha   90.00
_cell.angle_beta   90.00
_cell.angle_gamma   90.00
#
_symmetry.space_group_name_H-M   'P 1'
#
loop_
_entity.id
_entity.type
_entity.pdbx_description
1 polymer ?
#
loop_
_entity_poly.entity_id
_entity_poly.type
_entity_poly.pdbx_seq_one_letter_code
_entity_poly.pdbx_strand_id
1 'polypeptide(L)'
;MGEASNLVAAWQKADKVPRAQARSLLAVHGGIHRNADPYYEIPEKRIIKNLIKDKKVRTSSTRSLGAFANVFAIESSMNELALTNGQNAIQFRLDHLKDIRAKEVIKSAAVRLNEYRSIELAGYQYGRSLAFSRYKNSKCYATVGVILGVNQETFEISLQHTVISADAGQIIDADGLTNQLEEEVIQAASWTLKETVQFDEYASVSDNWDSYPILTFPEVPTIETILLNQLGAPSLGAGEATQGPSPAAIGNAVFDATGIRIREIPFLPERMRSLALD
;
A
#
# COMPACT_ATOMS: atom_id res chain seq x y z
N MET A 1 -38.32 3.42 10.08
CA MET A 1 -37.26 4.22 9.41
C MET A 1 -36.16 4.47 10.44
N GLY A 2 -34.90 4.25 10.09
CA GLY A 2 -33.80 4.35 11.06
C GLY A 2 -33.62 5.76 11.61
N GLU A 3 -33.36 5.88 12.91
CA GLU A 3 -33.21 7.15 13.66
C GLU A 3 -32.06 8.05 13.16
N ALA A 4 -31.18 7.53 12.31
CA ALA A 4 -30.08 8.27 11.70
C ALA A 4 -29.69 7.67 10.33
N SER A 5 -29.00 8.46 9.50
CA SER A 5 -28.56 8.05 8.15
C SER A 5 -27.10 8.40 7.89
N ASN A 6 -26.43 7.58 7.07
CA ASN A 6 -25.07 7.82 6.55
C ASN A 6 -25.07 8.55 5.18
N LEU A 7 -26.25 8.72 4.55
CA LEU A 7 -26.38 9.32 3.23
C LEU A 7 -26.46 10.84 3.34
N VAL A 8 -25.61 11.57 2.58
CA VAL A 8 -25.62 13.06 2.56
C VAL A 8 -27.01 13.59 2.25
N ALA A 9 -27.67 13.01 1.23
CA ALA A 9 -28.98 13.41 0.79
C ALA A 9 -30.01 13.41 1.93
N ALA A 10 -29.93 12.45 2.87
CA ALA A 10 -30.86 12.36 3.99
C ALA A 10 -30.75 13.54 4.98
N TRP A 11 -29.58 14.19 5.07
CA TRP A 11 -29.33 15.32 5.96
C TRP A 11 -29.76 16.66 5.33
N GLN A 12 -29.89 16.69 4.01
CA GLN A 12 -30.18 17.89 3.21
C GLN A 12 -31.65 17.99 2.77
N LYS A 13 -32.45 16.94 3.00
CA LYS A 13 -33.90 16.99 2.76
C LYS A 13 -34.61 18.02 3.65
N ALA A 14 -35.83 18.39 3.27
CA ALA A 14 -36.70 19.21 4.12
C ALA A 14 -37.03 18.48 5.43
N ASP A 15 -37.32 17.17 5.35
CA ASP A 15 -37.49 16.24 6.47
C ASP A 15 -36.14 15.60 6.85
N LYS A 16 -35.23 16.41 7.41
CA LYS A 16 -33.86 15.99 7.72
C LYS A 16 -33.83 14.77 8.64
N VAL A 17 -33.11 13.74 8.22
CA VAL A 17 -32.72 12.62 9.09
C VAL A 17 -31.37 12.94 9.71
N PRO A 18 -31.18 12.79 11.03
CA PRO A 18 -29.90 13.04 11.69
C PRO A 18 -28.74 12.24 11.08
N ARG A 19 -27.55 12.83 11.09
CA ARG A 19 -26.31 12.12 10.72
C ARG A 19 -26.02 11.03 11.73
N ALA A 20 -25.77 9.82 11.24
CA ALA A 20 -25.27 8.74 12.10
C ALA A 20 -23.89 9.11 12.65
N GLN A 21 -23.74 9.04 13.97
CA GLN A 21 -22.45 9.28 14.61
C GLN A 21 -21.51 8.11 14.37
N ALA A 22 -20.27 8.42 13.96
CA ALA A 22 -19.23 7.41 13.79
C ALA A 22 -18.93 6.74 15.14
N ARG A 23 -18.88 5.40 15.13
CA ARG A 23 -18.50 4.58 16.29
C ARG A 23 -17.24 3.80 15.94
N SER A 24 -16.42 3.52 16.96
CA SER A 24 -15.25 2.68 16.77
C SER A 24 -15.71 1.27 16.41
N LEU A 25 -15.37 0.81 15.21
CA LEU A 25 -15.60 -0.58 14.80
C LEU A 25 -14.71 -1.48 15.63
N LEU A 26 -15.29 -2.32 16.48
CA LEU A 26 -14.55 -3.25 17.33
C LEU A 26 -14.04 -4.48 16.57
N ALA A 27 -14.54 -4.72 15.34
CA ALA A 27 -14.13 -5.85 14.52
C ALA A 27 -12.62 -5.84 14.20
N VAL A 28 -11.96 -6.97 14.44
CA VAL A 28 -10.58 -7.21 14.01
C VAL A 28 -10.53 -7.15 12.48
N HIS A 29 -9.55 -6.43 11.96
CA HIS A 29 -9.43 -6.11 10.53
C HIS A 29 -10.64 -5.37 9.92
N GLY A 30 -11.46 -4.69 10.72
CA GLY A 30 -12.49 -3.76 10.26
C GLY A 30 -11.99 -2.31 10.21
N GLY A 31 -12.44 -1.54 9.20
CA GLY A 31 -12.13 -0.11 9.09
C GLY A 31 -10.63 0.20 9.19
N ILE A 32 -10.27 1.12 10.09
CA ILE A 32 -8.87 1.52 10.34
C ILE A 32 -7.98 0.41 10.92
N HIS A 33 -8.55 -0.65 11.49
CA HIS A 33 -7.78 -1.79 12.02
C HIS A 33 -7.43 -2.82 10.93
N ARG A 34 -7.87 -2.59 9.68
CA ARG A 34 -7.52 -3.47 8.56
C ARG A 34 -6.00 -3.61 8.47
N ASN A 35 -5.50 -4.84 8.57
CA ASN A 35 -4.07 -5.19 8.61
C ASN A 35 -3.19 -4.43 9.63
N ALA A 36 -3.76 -3.87 10.70
CA ALA A 36 -2.99 -3.25 11.77
C ALA A 36 -2.20 -4.27 12.61
N ASP A 37 -2.67 -5.52 12.66
CA ASP A 37 -1.95 -6.63 13.28
C ASP A 37 -0.91 -7.19 12.30
N PRO A 38 0.40 -7.06 12.58
CA PRO A 38 1.43 -7.61 11.71
C PRO A 38 1.26 -9.11 11.53
N TYR A 39 1.44 -9.59 10.30
CA TYR A 39 1.36 -11.02 9.99
C TYR A 39 2.59 -11.81 10.48
N TYR A 40 3.62 -11.10 10.93
CA TYR A 40 4.86 -11.66 11.46
C TYR A 40 4.71 -12.14 12.91
N GLU A 41 5.55 -13.10 13.28
CA GLU A 41 5.69 -13.59 14.65
C GLU A 41 6.36 -12.54 15.52
N ILE A 42 5.54 -11.71 16.16
CA ILE A 42 5.97 -10.72 17.15
C ILE A 42 5.34 -11.14 18.49
N PRO A 43 6.15 -11.56 19.50
CA PRO A 43 5.64 -12.14 20.73
C PRO A 43 4.70 -11.22 21.50
N GLU A 44 5.08 -9.95 21.63
CA GLU A 44 4.34 -8.95 22.41
C GLU A 44 3.91 -7.81 21.50
N LYS A 45 2.59 -7.59 21.39
CA LYS A 45 2.00 -6.58 20.51
C LYS A 45 1.02 -5.72 21.26
N ARG A 46 1.13 -4.40 21.07
CA ARG A 46 0.12 -3.44 21.54
C ARG A 46 -0.34 -2.57 20.37
N ILE A 47 -1.57 -2.80 19.93
CA ILE A 47 -2.17 -2.08 18.79
C ILE A 47 -3.28 -1.18 19.33
N ILE A 48 -3.11 0.13 19.16
CA ILE A 48 -4.06 1.14 19.63
C ILE A 48 -4.65 1.85 18.41
N LYS A 49 -5.97 1.94 18.37
CA LYS A 49 -6.70 2.74 17.38
C LYS A 49 -7.48 3.85 18.08
N ASN A 50 -7.33 5.07 17.58
CA ASN A 50 -8.01 6.24 18.13
C ASN A 50 -9.04 6.75 17.11
N LEU A 51 -10.31 6.82 17.53
CA LEU A 51 -11.34 7.44 16.71
C LEU A 51 -11.33 8.95 16.96
N ILE A 52 -10.96 9.72 15.94
CA ILE A 52 -11.08 11.17 15.97
C ILE A 52 -12.52 11.53 15.59
N LYS A 53 -13.27 12.05 16.56
CA LYS A 53 -14.63 12.58 16.37
C LYS A 53 -14.56 13.98 15.76
N ASP A 54 -15.69 14.45 15.24
CA ASP A 54 -15.88 15.85 14.81
C ASP A 54 -14.91 16.34 13.72
N LYS A 55 -14.56 15.46 12.77
CA LYS A 55 -13.78 15.84 11.58
C LYS A 55 -14.56 16.83 10.71
N LYS A 56 -13.89 17.92 10.32
CA LYS A 56 -14.42 18.92 9.37
C LYS A 56 -14.66 18.33 7.98
N VAL A 57 -13.84 17.37 7.57
CA VAL A 57 -13.96 16.66 6.28
C VAL A 57 -14.68 15.33 6.48
N ARG A 58 -15.69 15.06 5.65
CA ARG A 58 -16.38 13.76 5.60
C ARG A 58 -15.45 12.72 4.97
N THR A 59 -15.21 11.62 5.67
CA THR A 59 -14.49 10.46 5.15
C THR A 59 -15.44 9.29 4.87
N SER A 60 -15.01 8.38 4.01
CA SER A 60 -15.71 7.11 3.73
C SER A 60 -14.69 6.00 3.48
N SER A 61 -15.17 4.80 3.18
CA SER A 61 -14.32 3.71 2.71
C SER A 61 -13.67 4.05 1.38
N THR A 62 -12.34 4.06 1.35
CA THR A 62 -11.54 3.91 0.14
C THR A 62 -10.99 2.48 0.10
N ARG A 63 -10.51 2.04 -1.08
CA ARG A 63 -9.97 0.68 -1.27
C ARG A 63 -8.91 0.38 -0.21
N SER A 64 -9.01 -0.81 0.39
CA SER A 64 -8.16 -1.34 1.46
C SER A 64 -8.28 -0.67 2.82
N LEU A 65 -9.13 0.34 3.00
CA LEU A 65 -9.41 0.96 4.30
C LEU A 65 -8.10 1.29 5.05
N GLY A 66 -7.93 0.82 6.29
CA GLY A 66 -6.69 1.01 7.05
C GLY A 66 -5.46 0.24 6.54
N ALA A 67 -5.61 -0.79 5.67
CA ALA A 67 -4.46 -1.61 5.26
C ALA A 67 -3.41 -0.80 4.52
N PHE A 68 -3.81 0.19 3.71
CA PHE A 68 -2.86 1.00 2.95
C PHE A 68 -1.80 1.63 3.86
N ALA A 69 -2.24 2.34 4.92
CA ALA A 69 -1.32 2.98 5.86
C ALA A 69 -0.67 1.97 6.84
N ASN A 70 -1.43 0.99 7.33
CA ASN A 70 -0.91 0.05 8.33
C ASN A 70 0.17 -0.86 7.75
N VAL A 71 -0.06 -1.43 6.55
CA VAL A 71 0.93 -2.27 5.89
C VAL A 71 2.13 -1.43 5.47
N PHE A 72 1.93 -0.19 5.00
CA PHE A 72 3.03 0.73 4.73
C PHE A 72 3.96 0.87 5.95
N ALA A 73 3.39 1.17 7.11
CA ALA A 73 4.15 1.34 8.36
C ALA A 73 4.86 0.04 8.79
N ILE A 74 4.15 -1.09 8.75
CA ILE A 74 4.69 -2.41 9.16
C ILE A 74 5.85 -2.81 8.24
N GLU A 75 5.65 -2.80 6.93
CA GLU A 75 6.64 -3.27 5.96
C GLU A 75 7.84 -2.32 5.82
N SER A 76 7.65 -1.02 6.07
CA SER A 76 8.76 -0.08 6.22
C SER A 76 9.56 -0.38 7.48
N SER A 77 8.89 -0.62 8.60
CA SER A 77 9.53 -0.97 9.87
C SER A 77 10.30 -2.30 9.78
N MET A 78 9.74 -3.31 9.12
CA MET A 78 10.44 -4.59 8.88
C MET A 78 11.73 -4.39 8.08
N ASN A 79 11.72 -3.46 7.11
CA ASN A 79 12.91 -3.12 6.35
C ASN A 79 13.96 -2.39 7.20
N GLU A 80 13.53 -1.38 7.98
CA GLU A 80 14.40 -0.65 8.90
C GLU A 80 15.03 -1.59 9.94
N LEU A 81 14.24 -2.48 10.55
CA LEU A 81 14.72 -3.47 11.52
C LEU A 81 15.75 -4.42 10.90
N ALA A 82 15.53 -4.90 9.68
CA ALA A 82 16.49 -5.74 8.98
C ALA A 82 17.84 -5.01 8.80
N LEU A 83 17.79 -3.76 8.32
CA LEU A 83 18.97 -2.93 8.09
C LEU A 83 19.73 -2.62 9.37
N THR A 84 19.04 -2.25 10.45
CA THR A 84 19.65 -1.99 11.76
C THR A 84 20.37 -3.22 12.31
N ASN A 85 19.90 -4.42 11.99
CA ASN A 85 20.53 -5.68 12.39
C ASN A 85 21.57 -6.20 11.38
N GLY A 86 21.86 -5.45 10.31
CA GLY A 86 22.77 -5.88 9.24
C GLY A 86 22.28 -7.14 8.50
N GLN A 87 20.97 -7.41 8.51
CA GLN A 87 20.36 -8.58 7.90
C GLN A 87 19.76 -8.24 6.54
N ASN A 88 19.75 -9.22 5.63
CA ASN A 88 19.03 -9.10 4.38
C ASN A 88 17.52 -8.94 4.64
N ALA A 89 16.90 -7.90 4.06
CA ALA A 89 15.50 -7.55 4.33
C ALA A 89 14.48 -8.61 3.90
N ILE A 90 14.81 -9.45 2.91
CA ILE A 90 13.95 -10.57 2.47
C ILE A 90 14.08 -11.70 3.48
N GLN A 91 15.31 -12.09 3.84
CA GLN A 91 15.56 -13.13 4.83
C GLN A 91 14.95 -12.77 6.19
N PHE A 92 15.07 -11.50 6.61
CA PHE A 92 14.47 -11.00 7.84
C PHE A 92 12.95 -11.27 7.89
N ARG A 93 12.23 -11.02 6.79
CA ARG A 93 10.80 -11.35 6.70
C ARG A 93 10.54 -12.86 6.78
N LEU A 94 11.35 -13.66 6.09
CA LEU A 94 11.21 -15.13 6.08
C LEU A 94 11.44 -15.75 7.45
N ASP A 95 12.38 -15.20 8.23
CA ASP A 95 12.71 -15.66 9.59
C ASP A 95 11.59 -15.38 10.58
N HIS A 96 10.82 -14.30 10.37
CA HIS A 96 9.70 -13.90 11.21
C HIS A 96 8.35 -14.47 10.73
N LEU A 97 8.35 -15.45 9.82
CA LEU A 97 7.15 -16.13 9.33
C LEU A 97 7.20 -17.63 9.63
N LYS A 98 6.05 -18.21 9.97
CA LYS A 98 5.83 -19.68 10.03
C LYS A 98 5.07 -20.21 8.81
N ASP A 99 4.19 -19.39 8.26
CA ASP A 99 3.31 -19.78 7.15
C ASP A 99 4.11 -19.99 5.86
N ILE A 100 4.10 -21.23 5.36
CA ILE A 100 4.82 -21.62 4.15
C ILE A 100 4.30 -20.84 2.93
N ARG A 101 2.98 -20.62 2.81
CA ARG A 101 2.41 -19.91 1.65
C ARG A 101 2.86 -18.45 1.61
N ALA A 102 2.97 -17.81 2.78
CA ALA A 102 3.53 -16.47 2.91
C ALA A 102 5.00 -16.44 2.48
N LYS A 103 5.81 -17.43 2.88
CA LYS A 103 7.20 -17.53 2.46
C LYS A 103 7.33 -17.75 0.95
N GLU A 104 6.49 -18.58 0.35
CA GLU A 104 6.54 -18.88 -1.08
C GLU A 104 6.20 -17.65 -1.94
N VAL A 105 5.19 -16.85 -1.60
CA VAL A 105 4.94 -15.60 -2.35
C VAL A 105 6.09 -14.59 -2.21
N ILE A 106 6.76 -14.52 -1.06
CA ILE A 106 7.94 -13.65 -0.87
C ILE A 106 9.10 -14.13 -1.73
N LYS A 107 9.44 -15.42 -1.67
CA LYS A 107 10.54 -15.99 -2.45
C LYS A 107 10.29 -15.88 -3.95
N SER A 108 9.08 -16.19 -4.40
CA SER A 108 8.70 -16.12 -5.81
C SER A 108 8.87 -14.70 -6.37
N ALA A 109 8.36 -13.69 -5.67
CA ALA A 109 8.57 -12.30 -6.07
C ALA A 109 10.06 -11.92 -6.03
N ALA A 110 10.81 -12.33 -5.00
CA ALA A 110 12.23 -12.02 -4.86
C ALA A 110 13.09 -12.60 -6.01
N VAL A 111 12.85 -13.86 -6.37
CA VAL A 111 13.56 -14.52 -7.47
C VAL A 111 13.30 -13.77 -8.77
N ARG A 112 12.03 -13.50 -9.09
CA ARG A 112 11.69 -12.84 -10.35
C ARG A 112 12.16 -11.39 -10.40
N LEU A 113 12.05 -10.64 -9.31
CA LEU A 113 12.54 -9.25 -9.25
C LEU A 113 14.05 -9.14 -9.55
N ASN A 114 14.85 -10.14 -9.14
CA ASN A 114 16.29 -10.17 -9.41
C ASN A 114 16.67 -10.41 -10.88
N GLU A 115 15.72 -10.85 -11.71
CA GLU A 115 15.92 -11.06 -13.14
C GLU A 115 15.80 -9.74 -13.93
N TYR A 116 15.12 -8.74 -13.37
CA TYR A 116 15.00 -7.41 -13.97
C TYR A 116 16.24 -6.54 -13.69
N ARG A 117 16.42 -5.52 -14.53
CA ARG A 117 17.44 -4.49 -14.41
C ARG A 117 16.77 -3.12 -14.48
N SER A 118 17.39 -2.12 -13.86
CA SER A 118 16.99 -0.72 -14.04
C SER A 118 17.14 -0.32 -15.50
N ILE A 119 16.22 0.52 -15.97
CA ILE A 119 16.39 1.27 -17.20
C ILE A 119 17.17 2.53 -16.84
N GLU A 120 18.37 2.67 -17.39
CA GLU A 120 19.26 3.80 -17.06
C GLU A 120 18.77 5.12 -17.66
N LEU A 121 18.35 6.03 -16.78
CA LEU A 121 18.05 7.44 -16.98
C LEU A 121 19.18 8.31 -16.42
N ALA A 122 19.55 9.36 -17.15
CA ALA A 122 20.60 10.28 -16.72
C ALA A 122 20.23 11.02 -15.43
N GLY A 123 21.13 11.03 -14.45
CA GLY A 123 20.93 11.73 -13.18
C GLY A 123 20.09 10.96 -12.15
N TYR A 124 19.71 9.71 -12.42
CA TYR A 124 18.92 8.89 -11.50
C TYR A 124 19.81 7.93 -10.68
N GLN A 125 19.39 7.67 -9.43
CA GLN A 125 19.88 6.56 -8.60
C GLN A 125 18.79 5.50 -8.50
N TYR A 126 19.15 4.22 -8.50
CA TYR A 126 18.18 3.12 -8.56
C TYR A 126 18.13 2.34 -7.27
N GLY A 127 16.93 1.89 -6.95
CA GLY A 127 16.69 1.04 -5.82
C GLY A 127 15.70 -0.05 -6.14
N ARG A 128 15.75 -1.11 -5.35
CA ARG A 128 14.84 -2.24 -5.43
C ARG A 128 14.43 -2.68 -4.04
N SER A 129 13.19 -3.07 -3.91
CA SER A 129 12.71 -3.68 -2.67
C SER A 129 11.45 -4.47 -2.92
N LEU A 130 11.05 -5.26 -1.93
CA LEU A 130 9.73 -5.85 -1.85
C LEU A 130 9.04 -5.54 -0.53
N ALA A 131 7.74 -5.77 -0.51
CA ALA A 131 6.91 -5.74 0.68
C ALA A 131 5.83 -6.82 0.59
N PHE A 132 5.45 -7.37 1.74
CA PHE A 132 4.49 -8.46 1.84
C PHE A 132 3.25 -8.07 2.66
N SER A 133 2.10 -8.62 2.30
CA SER A 133 0.94 -8.63 3.16
C SER A 133 0.03 -9.84 2.92
N ARG A 134 -0.78 -10.19 3.92
CA ARG A 134 -1.92 -11.08 3.73
C ARG A 134 -3.21 -10.29 3.93
N TYR A 135 -4.04 -10.20 2.91
CA TYR A 135 -5.30 -9.44 2.98
C TYR A 135 -6.17 -9.88 4.17
N LYS A 136 -6.50 -8.95 5.09
CA LYS A 136 -7.22 -9.22 6.36
C LYS A 136 -6.58 -10.32 7.23
N ASN A 137 -5.29 -10.61 7.04
CA ASN A 137 -4.56 -11.75 7.61
C ASN A 137 -5.26 -13.11 7.43
N SER A 138 -6.17 -13.23 6.45
CA SER A 138 -7.02 -14.43 6.29
C SER A 138 -7.40 -14.75 4.84
N LYS A 139 -7.11 -13.85 3.91
CA LYS A 139 -7.43 -13.97 2.48
C LYS A 139 -6.14 -14.06 1.66
N CYS A 140 -6.16 -13.51 0.43
CA CYS A 140 -5.04 -13.55 -0.51
C CYS A 140 -3.72 -13.11 0.15
N TYR A 141 -2.66 -13.86 -0.14
CA TYR A 141 -1.28 -13.51 0.18
C TYR A 141 -0.70 -12.77 -1.01
N ALA A 142 -0.01 -11.66 -0.78
CA ALA A 142 0.59 -10.89 -1.87
C ALA A 142 1.94 -10.29 -1.46
N THR A 143 2.93 -10.46 -2.32
CA THR A 143 4.18 -9.72 -2.27
C THR A 143 4.25 -8.82 -3.50
N VAL A 144 4.60 -7.55 -3.28
CA VAL A 144 4.89 -6.58 -4.34
C VAL A 144 6.37 -6.25 -4.27
N GLY A 145 7.10 -6.53 -5.34
CA GLY A 145 8.50 -6.14 -5.54
C GLY A 145 8.58 -5.03 -6.58
N VAL A 146 9.44 -4.03 -6.38
CA VAL A 146 9.58 -2.91 -7.30
C VAL A 146 11.05 -2.59 -7.60
N ILE A 147 11.28 -2.05 -8.79
CA ILE A 147 12.50 -1.35 -9.19
C ILE A 147 12.10 0.06 -9.61
N LEU A 148 12.78 1.05 -9.06
CA LEU A 148 12.56 2.45 -9.39
C LEU A 148 13.87 3.22 -9.48
N GLY A 149 13.83 4.36 -10.15
CA GLY A 149 14.87 5.38 -10.10
C GLY A 149 14.37 6.63 -9.37
N VAL A 150 15.29 7.35 -8.72
CA VAL A 150 15.06 8.68 -8.15
C VAL A 150 16.05 9.66 -8.76
N ASN A 151 15.56 10.75 -9.35
CA ASN A 151 16.41 11.81 -9.89
C ASN A 151 17.13 12.55 -8.75
N GLN A 152 18.45 12.70 -8.85
CA GLN A 152 19.30 13.28 -7.80
C GLN A 152 19.07 14.78 -7.58
N GLU A 153 18.60 15.51 -8.60
CA GLU A 153 18.39 16.96 -8.52
C GLU A 153 16.92 17.31 -8.25
N THR A 154 16.01 16.61 -8.92
CA THR A 154 14.57 16.92 -8.87
C THR A 154 13.84 16.10 -7.81
N PHE A 155 14.38 14.95 -7.36
CA PHE A 155 13.68 13.95 -6.55
C PHE A 155 12.44 13.33 -7.22
N GLU A 156 12.33 13.46 -8.55
CA GLU A 156 11.33 12.74 -9.32
C GLU A 156 11.55 11.22 -9.21
N ILE A 157 10.48 10.48 -8.93
CA ILE A 157 10.50 9.02 -8.79
C ILE A 157 9.95 8.39 -10.08
N SER A 158 10.77 7.59 -10.75
CA SER A 158 10.38 6.79 -11.91
C SER A 158 10.21 5.33 -11.49
N LEU A 159 8.96 4.86 -11.37
CA LEU A 159 8.65 3.46 -11.08
C LEU A 159 8.73 2.65 -12.38
N GLN A 160 9.69 1.73 -12.48
CA GLN A 160 10.03 1.09 -13.77
C GLN A 160 9.46 -0.30 -13.90
N HIS A 161 9.69 -1.15 -12.89
CA HIS A 161 9.26 -2.54 -12.89
C HIS A 161 8.56 -2.88 -11.59
N THR A 162 7.49 -3.65 -11.69
CA THR A 162 6.81 -4.25 -10.53
C THR A 162 6.61 -5.74 -10.77
N VAL A 163 6.91 -6.55 -9.76
CA VAL A 163 6.59 -7.97 -9.71
C VAL A 163 5.58 -8.20 -8.60
N ILE A 164 4.46 -8.81 -8.95
CA ILE A 164 3.46 -9.29 -8.00
C ILE A 164 3.62 -10.80 -7.89
N SER A 165 3.69 -11.33 -6.68
CA SER A 165 3.48 -12.77 -6.45
C SER A 165 2.31 -12.93 -5.48
N ALA A 166 1.30 -13.69 -5.91
CA ALA A 166 0.05 -13.81 -5.18
C ALA A 166 -0.42 -15.25 -5.03
N ASP A 167 -1.00 -15.54 -3.87
CA ASP A 167 -1.68 -16.79 -3.58
C ASP A 167 -3.10 -16.50 -3.06
N ALA A 168 -4.09 -16.76 -3.92
CA ALA A 168 -5.51 -16.57 -3.65
C ALA A 168 -6.25 -17.91 -3.38
N GLY A 169 -5.54 -18.97 -3.00
CA GLY A 169 -6.13 -20.32 -2.90
C GLY A 169 -6.33 -20.92 -4.29
N GLN A 170 -7.44 -21.64 -4.51
CA GLN A 170 -7.77 -22.09 -5.85
C GLN A 170 -8.18 -20.91 -6.73
N ILE A 171 -7.46 -20.74 -7.83
CA ILE A 171 -7.70 -19.70 -8.81
C ILE A 171 -8.78 -20.17 -9.77
N ILE A 172 -9.86 -19.39 -9.86
CA ILE A 172 -11.02 -19.66 -10.71
C ILE A 172 -10.87 -18.97 -12.06
N ASP A 173 -10.47 -17.70 -12.02
CA ASP A 173 -10.22 -16.86 -13.19
C ASP A 173 -8.85 -16.19 -12.99
N ALA A 174 -7.85 -16.66 -13.74
CA ALA A 174 -6.47 -16.19 -13.63
C ALA A 174 -6.33 -14.76 -14.17
N ASP A 175 -6.97 -14.46 -15.30
CA ASP A 175 -6.89 -13.14 -15.93
C ASP A 175 -7.61 -12.09 -15.10
N GLY A 176 -8.81 -12.42 -14.59
CA GLY A 176 -9.54 -11.54 -13.67
C GLY A 176 -8.77 -11.27 -12.38
N LEU A 177 -8.10 -12.29 -11.81
CA LEU A 177 -7.26 -12.12 -10.63
C LEU A 177 -6.04 -11.24 -10.92
N THR A 178 -5.34 -11.48 -12.03
CA THR A 178 -4.20 -10.67 -12.47
C THR A 178 -4.61 -9.21 -12.63
N ASN A 179 -5.67 -8.93 -13.39
CA ASN A 179 -6.18 -7.57 -13.60
C ASN A 179 -6.48 -6.86 -12.28
N GLN A 180 -7.09 -7.56 -11.31
CA GLN A 180 -7.43 -6.99 -10.02
C GLN A 180 -6.17 -6.60 -9.20
N LEU A 181 -5.15 -7.45 -9.22
CA LEU A 181 -3.90 -7.25 -8.48
C LEU A 181 -3.04 -6.14 -9.08
N GLU A 182 -3.01 -6.05 -10.42
CA GLU A 182 -2.26 -5.02 -11.15
C GLU A 182 -2.91 -3.63 -11.01
N GLU A 183 -4.23 -3.55 -11.11
CA GLU A 183 -4.99 -2.30 -10.89
C GLU A 183 -4.74 -1.72 -9.48
N GLU A 184 -4.65 -2.58 -8.47
CA GLU A 184 -4.29 -2.17 -7.10
C GLU A 184 -2.88 -1.62 -6.99
N VAL A 185 -1.90 -2.24 -7.64
CA VAL A 185 -0.54 -1.70 -7.68
C VAL A 185 -0.55 -0.30 -8.31
N ILE A 186 -1.26 -0.13 -9.44
CA ILE A 186 -1.35 1.16 -10.14
C ILE A 186 -2.00 2.22 -9.26
N GLN A 187 -3.15 1.91 -8.64
CA GLN A 187 -3.84 2.83 -7.75
C GLN A 187 -2.99 3.17 -6.51
N ALA A 188 -2.37 2.17 -5.89
CA ALA A 188 -1.51 2.38 -4.74
C ALA A 188 -0.27 3.20 -5.09
N ALA A 189 0.33 3.01 -6.27
CA ALA A 189 1.44 3.82 -6.77
C ALA A 189 1.00 5.28 -6.98
N SER A 190 -0.18 5.51 -7.58
CA SER A 190 -0.75 6.85 -7.72
C SER A 190 -0.94 7.55 -6.36
N TRP A 191 -1.51 6.85 -5.37
CA TRP A 191 -1.63 7.33 -3.98
C TRP A 191 -0.29 7.60 -3.33
N THR A 192 0.69 6.75 -3.59
CA THR A 192 2.00 6.83 -2.96
C THR A 192 2.83 7.97 -3.53
N LEU A 193 2.71 8.27 -4.82
CA LEU A 193 3.63 9.18 -5.52
C LEU A 193 3.04 10.58 -5.78
N LYS A 194 1.71 10.73 -5.83
CA LYS A 194 1.08 11.97 -6.31
C LYS A 194 -0.13 12.43 -5.52
N GLU A 195 -1.07 11.53 -5.25
CA GLU A 195 -2.41 11.94 -4.88
C GLU A 195 -2.49 12.49 -3.45
N THR A 196 -2.94 13.74 -3.34
CA THR A 196 -3.23 14.39 -2.07
C THR A 196 -4.35 15.41 -2.27
N VAL A 197 -5.31 15.42 -1.35
CA VAL A 197 -6.36 16.45 -1.33
C VAL A 197 -5.80 17.66 -0.59
N GLN A 198 -5.71 18.78 -1.29
CA GLN A 198 -5.25 20.05 -0.72
C GLN A 198 -6.42 20.85 -0.16
N PHE A 199 -6.18 21.54 0.95
CA PHE A 199 -7.17 22.39 1.62
C PHE A 199 -6.60 23.79 1.86
N ASP A 200 -7.41 24.82 1.66
CA ASP A 200 -7.15 26.16 2.17
C ASP A 200 -7.89 26.39 3.51
N GLU A 201 -8.02 27.63 3.96
CA GLU A 201 -8.72 27.98 5.20
C GLU A 201 -10.21 27.59 5.19
N TYR A 202 -10.82 27.47 4.00
CA TYR A 202 -12.27 27.38 3.82
C TYR A 202 -12.73 26.04 3.23
N ALA A 203 -11.99 25.47 2.26
CA ALA A 203 -12.44 24.32 1.48
C ALA A 203 -11.29 23.50 0.87
N SER A 204 -11.67 22.39 0.22
CA SER A 204 -10.75 21.67 -0.67
C SER A 204 -10.46 22.52 -1.90
N VAL A 205 -9.19 22.66 -2.26
CA VAL A 205 -8.76 23.30 -3.52
C VAL A 205 -8.43 22.26 -4.60
N SER A 206 -8.49 20.98 -4.26
CA SER A 206 -8.45 19.85 -5.21
C SER A 206 -9.86 19.56 -5.71
N ASP A 207 -10.31 20.29 -6.73
CA ASP A 207 -11.67 20.23 -7.28
C ASP A 207 -11.75 19.74 -8.74
N ASN A 208 -10.60 19.48 -9.37
CA ASN A 208 -10.50 18.99 -10.75
C ASN A 208 -9.23 18.12 -10.93
N TRP A 209 -9.04 17.56 -12.12
CA TRP A 209 -7.92 16.64 -12.41
C TRP A 209 -6.55 17.33 -12.47
N ASP A 210 -6.50 18.63 -12.73
CA ASP A 210 -5.26 19.41 -12.71
C ASP A 210 -4.83 19.72 -11.27
N SER A 211 -5.80 19.94 -10.36
CA SER A 211 -5.57 20.20 -8.94
C SER A 211 -5.50 18.95 -8.05
N TYR A 212 -5.69 17.76 -8.64
CA TYR A 212 -5.52 16.46 -8.01
C TYR A 212 -4.81 15.49 -8.98
N PRO A 213 -3.47 15.54 -9.06
CA PRO A 213 -2.74 14.75 -10.03
C PRO A 213 -2.81 13.26 -9.70
N ILE A 214 -3.10 12.46 -10.72
CA ILE A 214 -3.08 11.00 -10.68
C ILE A 214 -1.95 10.46 -11.56
N LEU A 215 -1.59 9.19 -11.38
CA LEU A 215 -0.63 8.50 -12.23
C LEU A 215 -1.13 8.45 -13.67
N THR A 216 -0.28 8.82 -14.63
CA THR A 216 -0.58 8.79 -16.06
C THR A 216 0.00 7.55 -16.74
N PHE A 217 -0.49 7.21 -17.96
CA PHE A 217 -0.04 6.01 -18.67
C PHE A 217 1.48 5.86 -18.83
N PRO A 218 2.27 6.92 -19.14
CA PRO A 218 3.72 6.80 -19.23
C PRO A 218 4.43 6.47 -17.92
N GLU A 219 3.75 6.66 -16.78
CA GLU A 219 4.28 6.45 -15.43
C GLU A 219 3.88 5.08 -14.85
N VAL A 220 3.02 4.34 -15.56
CA VAL A 220 2.66 2.97 -15.19
C VAL A 220 3.88 2.08 -15.43
N PRO A 221 4.38 1.35 -14.41
CA PRO A 221 5.52 0.46 -14.60
C PRO A 221 5.17 -0.72 -15.50
N THR A 222 6.19 -1.41 -15.98
CA THR A 222 5.99 -2.79 -16.46
C THR A 222 5.64 -3.66 -15.26
N ILE A 223 4.47 -4.31 -15.28
CA ILE A 223 4.02 -5.20 -14.21
C ILE A 223 4.07 -6.65 -14.69
N GLU A 224 4.60 -7.54 -13.85
CA GLU A 224 4.44 -8.98 -14.01
C GLU A 224 3.75 -9.58 -12.79
N THR A 225 2.77 -10.43 -13.03
CA THR A 225 2.01 -11.12 -11.98
C THR A 225 2.27 -12.63 -12.02
N ILE A 226 2.79 -13.17 -10.92
CA ILE A 226 2.97 -14.59 -10.66
C ILE A 226 1.85 -15.08 -9.76
N LEU A 227 1.08 -16.05 -10.26
CA LEU A 227 -0.04 -16.64 -9.54
C LEU A 227 0.32 -18.04 -9.02
N LEU A 228 0.38 -18.19 -7.70
CA LEU A 228 0.61 -19.48 -7.03
C LEU A 228 -0.75 -20.17 -6.81
N ASN A 229 -1.16 -21.00 -7.78
CA ASN A 229 -2.45 -21.69 -7.74
C ASN A 229 -2.46 -22.87 -6.75
N GLN A 230 -3.34 -22.83 -5.75
CA GLN A 230 -3.50 -23.91 -4.77
C GLN A 230 -4.70 -24.78 -5.15
N LEU A 231 -4.50 -25.74 -6.06
CA LEU A 231 -5.57 -26.63 -6.54
C LEU A 231 -6.28 -27.35 -5.39
N GLY A 232 -7.61 -27.26 -5.34
CA GLY A 232 -8.44 -27.88 -4.31
C GLY A 232 -8.53 -27.11 -2.99
N ALA A 233 -7.77 -26.04 -2.81
CA ALA A 233 -7.90 -25.16 -1.66
C ALA A 233 -9.11 -24.19 -1.81
N PRO A 234 -9.71 -23.68 -0.72
CA PRO A 234 -10.74 -22.66 -0.84
C PRO A 234 -10.23 -21.40 -1.54
N SER A 235 -11.01 -20.85 -2.49
CA SER A 235 -10.73 -19.56 -3.10
C SER A 235 -10.82 -18.43 -2.07
N LEU A 236 -9.90 -17.47 -2.18
CA LEU A 236 -9.75 -16.35 -1.26
C LEU A 236 -10.05 -15.04 -2.00
N GLY A 237 -10.62 -14.06 -1.28
CA GLY A 237 -10.79 -12.72 -1.82
C GLY A 237 -9.44 -12.05 -2.07
N ALA A 238 -9.30 -11.36 -3.20
CA ALA A 238 -8.04 -10.74 -3.62
C ALA A 238 -8.15 -9.25 -3.95
N GLY A 239 -9.36 -8.65 -3.98
CA GLY A 239 -9.59 -7.28 -4.46
C GLY A 239 -9.04 -6.12 -3.60
N GLU A 240 -8.21 -6.41 -2.61
CA GLU A 240 -7.52 -5.44 -1.76
C GLU A 240 -6.15 -6.00 -1.27
N ALA A 241 -5.57 -6.96 -1.99
CA ALA A 241 -4.39 -7.73 -1.58
C ALA A 241 -3.05 -7.03 -1.83
N THR A 242 -2.89 -6.34 -2.95
CA THR A 242 -1.64 -5.67 -3.34
C THR A 242 -1.62 -4.19 -2.95
N GLN A 243 -2.78 -3.59 -2.65
CA GLN A 243 -2.85 -2.18 -2.25
C GLN A 243 -1.97 -1.84 -1.04
N GLY A 244 -1.96 -2.70 -0.02
CA GLY A 244 -1.20 -2.50 1.23
C GLY A 244 0.32 -2.58 1.06
N PRO A 245 0.88 -3.64 0.45
CA PRO A 245 2.33 -3.79 0.33
C PRO A 245 2.95 -2.80 -0.68
N SER A 246 2.24 -2.38 -1.73
CA SER A 246 2.75 -1.44 -2.74
C SER A 246 3.45 -0.18 -2.20
N PRO A 247 2.84 0.65 -1.32
CA PRO A 247 3.50 1.85 -0.80
C PRO A 247 4.81 1.55 -0.05
N ALA A 248 4.88 0.42 0.66
CA ALA A 248 6.10 0.03 1.36
C ALA A 248 7.18 -0.48 0.42
N ALA A 249 6.81 -1.24 -0.62
CA ALA A 249 7.77 -1.66 -1.64
C ALA A 249 8.42 -0.43 -2.30
N ILE A 250 7.59 0.55 -2.68
CA ILE A 250 8.04 1.83 -3.24
C ILE A 250 8.92 2.58 -2.23
N GLY A 251 8.47 2.79 -0.99
CA GLY A 251 9.23 3.56 0.00
C GLY A 251 10.55 2.91 0.38
N ASN A 252 10.59 1.58 0.45
CA ASN A 252 11.82 0.83 0.70
C ASN A 252 12.79 0.89 -0.49
N ALA A 253 12.29 0.87 -1.73
CA ALA A 253 13.13 1.02 -2.92
C ALA A 253 13.64 2.46 -3.09
N VAL A 254 12.86 3.48 -2.71
CA VAL A 254 13.35 4.88 -2.61
C VAL A 254 14.50 4.96 -1.62
N PHE A 255 14.37 4.32 -0.46
CA PHE A 255 15.46 4.27 0.50
C PHE A 255 16.68 3.50 -0.01
N ASP A 256 16.48 2.37 -0.72
CA ASP A 256 17.58 1.62 -1.33
C ASP A 256 18.33 2.47 -2.38
N ALA A 257 17.61 3.29 -3.13
CA ALA A 257 18.19 4.20 -4.12
C ALA A 257 18.97 5.37 -3.50
N THR A 258 18.44 5.96 -2.42
CA THR A 258 18.86 7.31 -1.97
C THR A 258 19.41 7.37 -0.55
N GLY A 259 19.17 6.34 0.26
CA GLY A 259 19.37 6.38 1.72
C GLY A 259 18.34 7.22 2.49
N ILE A 260 17.39 7.88 1.82
CA ILE A 260 16.40 8.76 2.44
C ILE A 260 15.16 7.96 2.85
N ARG A 261 14.78 8.04 4.13
CA ARG A 261 13.60 7.35 4.67
C ARG A 261 12.38 8.26 4.71
N ILE A 262 11.55 8.19 3.68
CA ILE A 262 10.26 8.86 3.65
C ILE A 262 9.18 8.05 4.39
N ARG A 263 8.44 8.71 5.28
CA ARG A 263 7.37 8.10 6.10
C ARG A 263 6.01 8.74 5.89
N GLU A 264 5.94 9.79 5.07
CA GLU A 264 4.72 10.52 4.78
C GLU A 264 4.36 10.36 3.30
N ILE A 265 3.19 9.77 3.05
CA ILE A 265 2.60 9.65 1.72
C ILE A 265 1.78 10.92 1.42
N PRO A 266 1.79 11.46 0.18
CA PRO A 266 2.59 11.04 -0.97
C PRO A 266 4.07 11.45 -0.90
N PHE A 267 4.91 10.74 -1.67
CA PHE A 267 6.36 10.93 -1.80
C PHE A 267 6.69 12.05 -2.78
N LEU A 268 6.24 13.25 -2.44
CA LEU A 268 6.41 14.42 -3.29
C LEU A 268 7.89 14.88 -3.31
N PRO A 269 8.38 15.38 -4.46
CA PRO A 269 9.74 15.91 -4.59
C PRO A 269 10.17 16.89 -3.50
N GLU A 270 9.29 17.80 -3.09
CA GLU A 270 9.55 18.79 -2.05
C GLU A 270 9.74 18.17 -0.66
N ARG A 271 9.04 17.08 -0.35
CA ARG A 271 9.20 16.34 0.91
C ARG A 271 10.51 15.59 0.93
N MET A 272 10.83 14.94 -0.19
CA MET A 272 12.12 14.26 -0.37
C MET A 272 13.28 15.25 -0.25
N ARG A 273 13.16 16.43 -0.87
CA ARG A 273 14.15 17.51 -0.76
C ARG A 273 14.33 18.00 0.66
N SER A 274 13.24 18.18 1.42
CA SER A 274 13.31 18.56 2.84
C SER A 274 14.09 17.52 3.64
N LEU A 275 13.76 16.23 3.46
CA LEU A 275 14.42 15.14 4.19
C LEU A 275 15.89 14.94 3.81
N ALA A 276 16.30 15.34 2.60
CA ALA A 276 17.69 15.26 2.15
C ALA A 276 18.59 16.34 2.78
N LEU A 277 17.99 17.39 3.35
CA LEU A 277 18.71 18.50 3.98
C LEU A 277 18.85 18.34 5.51
N ASP A 278 18.11 17.40 6.10
CA ASP A 278 18.12 17.06 7.53
C ASP A 278 19.21 16.03 7.87
#